data_AF-A0AAW7FJK2-F1
#
_entry.id   AF-A0AAW7FJK2-F1
#
_cell.length_a   1.000
_cell.length_b   1.000
_cell.length_c   1.000
_cell.angle_alpha   90.00
_cell.angle_beta   90.00
_cell.angle_gamma   90.00
#
_symmetry.space_group_name_H-M   'P 1'
#
loop_
_entity.id
_entity.type
_entity.pdbx_description
1 polymer ?
#
loop_
_entity_poly.entity_id
_entity_poly.type
_entity_poly.pdbx_seq_one_letter_code
_entity_poly.pdbx_strand_id
1 'polypeptide(L)' 'MTRLTNLTPAEKKFIDDAIAAAERAAGKKLNQPNRHIVLNRARAQIESQRYADRQRALREDERQQS' A
#
# COMPACT_ATOMS: atom_id res chain seq x y z
N MET A 1 11.28 9.27 3.38
CA MET A 1 10.45 8.04 3.29
C MET A 1 11.37 6.84 3.23
N THR A 2 11.41 6.05 4.29
CA THR A 2 12.14 4.77 4.35
C THR A 2 11.53 3.86 3.28
N ARG A 3 12.34 3.34 2.36
CA ARG A 3 11.84 2.41 1.32
C ARG A 3 11.26 1.18 2.03
N LEU A 4 9.97 0.91 1.85
CA LEU A 4 9.36 -0.39 2.16
C LEU A 4 10.08 -1.46 1.32
N THR A 5 11.10 -2.09 1.90
CA THR A 5 11.92 -3.13 1.24
C THR A 5 11.25 -4.50 1.27
N ASN A 6 10.44 -4.76 2.31
CA ASN A 6 9.79 -6.05 2.53
C ASN A 6 8.30 -5.97 2.14
N LEU A 7 8.02 -5.89 0.83
CA LEU A 7 6.65 -5.96 0.32
C LEU A 7 6.20 -7.42 0.22
N THR A 8 5.06 -7.75 0.83
CA THR A 8 4.40 -9.05 0.66
C THR A 8 3.91 -9.22 -0.78
N PRO A 9 3.65 -10.45 -1.26
CA PRO A 9 3.08 -10.67 -2.58
C PRO A 9 1.78 -9.90 -2.81
N ALA A 10 0.93 -9.79 -1.78
CA ALA A 10 -0.32 -9.03 -1.84
C ALA A 10 -0.07 -7.52 -2.01
N GLU A 11 0.91 -6.96 -1.31
CA GLU A 11 1.26 -5.54 -1.42
C GLU A 11 1.92 -5.20 -2.77
N LYS A 12 2.71 -6.13 -3.33
CA LYS A 12 3.24 -5.97 -4.69
C LYS A 12 2.09 -5.91 -5.70
N LYS A 13 1.16 -6.86 -5.62
CA LYS A 13 -0.04 -6.87 -6.47
C LYS A 13 -0.86 -5.59 -6.32
N PHE A 14 -1.03 -5.10 -5.09
CA PHE A 14 -1.73 -3.84 -4.83
C PHE A 14 -1.08 -2.64 -5.54
N ILE A 15 0.26 -2.56 -5.53
CA ILE A 15 0.99 -1.50 -6.23
C ILE A 15 0.81 -1.63 -7.75
N ASP A 16 0.90 -2.83 -8.29
CA ASP A 16 0.72 -3.08 -9.73
C ASP A 16 -0.71 -2.77 -10.18
N ASP A 17 -1.71 -3.17 -9.39
CA ASP A 17 -3.12 -2.86 -9.63
C ASP A 17 -3.39 -1.36 -9.55
N ALA A 18 -2.76 -0.64 -8.62
CA ALA A 18 -2.87 0.82 -8.50
C ALA A 18 -2.27 1.53 -9.73
N ILE A 19 -1.15 1.04 -10.26
CA ILE A 19 -0.56 1.55 -11.51
C ILE A 19 -1.50 1.26 -12.69
N ALA A 20 -2.00 0.03 -12.81
CA ALA A 20 -2.90 -0.36 -13.90
C ALA A 20 -4.22 0.43 -13.87
N ALA A 21 -4.78 0.67 -12.68
CA ALA A 21 -5.95 1.51 -12.51
C ALA A 21 -5.69 2.96 -12.92
N ALA A 22 -4.53 3.51 -12.55
CA ALA A 22 -4.16 4.86 -12.92
C ALA A 22 -3.89 4.99 -14.44
N GLU A 23 -3.29 3.98 -15.07
CA GLU A 23 -3.11 3.93 -16.53
C GLU A 23 -4.46 3.82 -17.27
N ARG A 24 -5.39 3.00 -16.77
CA ARG A 24 -6.75 2.92 -17.32
C ARG A 24 -7.48 4.25 -17.20
N ALA A 25 -7.41 4.90 -16.04
CA ALA A 25 -8.04 6.19 -15.80
C ALA A 25 -7.46 7.30 -16.69
N ALA A 26 -6.15 7.25 -16.94
CA ALA A 26 -5.47 8.19 -17.84
C ALA A 26 -5.67 7.84 -19.33
N GLY A 27 -6.14 6.64 -19.66
CA GLY A 27 -6.25 6.13 -21.04
C GLY A 27 -4.89 5.92 -21.73
N LYS A 28 -3.78 5.98 -21.00
CA LYS A 28 -2.42 5.87 -21.52
C LYS A 28 -1.45 5.41 -20.44
N LYS A 29 -0.29 4.91 -20.85
CA LYS A 29 0.79 4.57 -19.92
C LYS A 29 1.26 5.80 -19.15
N LEU A 30 1.54 5.62 -17.86
CA LEU A 30 2.01 6.71 -17.01
C LEU A 30 3.46 7.06 -17.36
N ASN A 31 3.75 8.35 -17.42
CA ASN A 31 5.13 8.83 -17.46
C ASN A 31 5.81 8.60 -16.10
N GLN A 32 7.13 8.69 -16.06
CA GLN A 32 7.91 8.45 -14.85
C GLN A 32 7.46 9.31 -13.64
N PRO A 33 7.17 10.62 -13.78
CA PRO A 33 6.65 11.44 -12.67
C PRO A 33 5.30 10.95 -12.12
N ASN A 34 4.32 10.71 -13.00
CA ASN A 34 2.99 10.28 -12.56
C ASN A 34 3.04 8.88 -11.95
N ARG A 35 3.86 7.99 -12.53
CA ARG A 35 4.10 6.66 -11.96
C ARG A 35 4.71 6.78 -10.56
N HIS A 36 5.63 7.71 -10.34
CA HIS A 36 6.23 7.94 -9.02
C HIS A 36 5.20 8.43 -7.99
N ILE A 37 4.27 9.32 -8.40
CA ILE A 37 3.17 9.79 -7.53
C ILE A 37 2.28 8.62 -7.11
N VAL A 38 1.87 7.78 -8.06
CA VAL A 38 1.03 6.60 -7.79
C VAL A 38 1.76 5.63 -6.86
N LEU A 39 3.05 5.35 -7.11
CA LEU A 39 3.88 4.50 -6.27
C LEU A 39 3.98 5.01 -4.82
N ASN A 40 4.21 6.31 -4.62
CA ASN A 40 4.33 6.89 -3.29
C ASN A 40 2.99 6.84 -2.54
N ARG A 41 1.88 7.11 -3.24
CA ARG A 41 0.53 7.00 -2.66
C ARG A 41 0.20 5.57 -2.26
N ALA A 42 0.46 4.60 -3.12
CA ALA A 42 0.22 3.18 -2.83
C ALA A 42 1.05 2.70 -1.64
N ARG A 43 2.31 3.12 -1.53
CA ARG A 43 3.17 2.82 -0.38
C ARG A 43 2.65 3.43 0.92
N ALA A 44 2.21 4.68 0.89
CA ALA A 44 1.61 5.33 2.06
C ALA A 44 0.34 4.60 2.53
N GLN A 45 -0.48 4.10 1.60
CA GLN A 45 -1.65 3.28 1.93
C GLN A 45 -1.26 1.96 2.58
N ILE A 46 -0.24 1.26 2.05
CA ILE A 46 0.28 0.03 2.65
C ILE A 46 0.79 0.28 4.08
N GLU A 47 1.54 1.36 4.28
CA GLU A 47 2.05 1.73 5.60
C GLU A 47 0.92 2.01 6.60
N SER A 48 -0.10 2.77 6.17
CA SER A 48 -1.30 3.02 6.96
C SER A 48 -2.05 1.73 7.29
N GLN A 49 -2.18 0.81 6.33
CA GLN A 49 -2.87 -0.46 6.55
C GLN A 49 -2.12 -1.33 7.56
N ARG A 50 -0.79 -1.46 7.41
CA ARG A 50 0.05 -2.18 8.39
C ARG A 50 -0.02 -1.58 9.78
N TYR A 51 -0.11 -0.26 9.88
CA TYR A 51 -0.30 0.39 11.17
C TYR A 51 -1.67 0.03 11.77
N ALA A 52 -2.74 0.12 10.98
CA ALA A 52 -4.08 -0.27 11.41
C ALA A 52 -4.17 -1.75 11.82
N ASP A 53 -3.54 -2.66 11.06
CA ASP A 53 -3.51 -4.09 11.36
C ASP A 53 -2.77 -4.37 12.67
N ARG A 54 -1.63 -3.71 12.90
CA ARG A 54 -0.91 -3.79 14.18
C ARG A 54 -1.75 -3.29 15.35
N GLN A 55 -2.47 -2.18 15.18
CA GLN A 55 -3.37 -1.65 16.21
C GLN A 55 -4.58 -2.56 16.47
N ARG A 56 -5.07 -3.27 15.45
CA ARG A 56 -6.13 -4.28 15.63
C ARG A 56 -5.63 -5.49 16.40
N ALA A 57 -4.47 -6.02 16.02
CA ALA A 57 -3.86 -7.16 16.72
C ALA A 57 -3.62 -6.86 18.20
N LEU A 58 -3.09 -5.68 18.55
CA LEU A 58 -2.91 -5.27 19.95
C LEU A 58 -4.24 -5.25 20.72
N ARG A 59 -5.33 -4.77 20.11
CA ARG A 59 -6.66 -4.73 20.75
C ARG A 59 -7.35 -6.10 20.83
N GLU A 60 -6.95 -7.06 20.00
CA GLU A 60 -7.43 -8.44 20.09
C GLU A 60 -6.68 -9.20 21.19
N ASP A 61 -5.36 -9.02 21.29
CA ASP A 61 -4.55 -9.57 22.39
C ASP A 61 -5.06 -9.06 23.75
N GLU A 62 -5.36 -7.76 23.88
CA GLU A 62 -5.94 -7.19 25.12
C GLU A 62 -7.30 -7.82 25.50
N ARG A 63 -8.11 -8.22 24.51
CA ARG A 63 -9.40 -8.88 24.76
C ARG A 63 -9.27 -10.36 25.09
N GLN A 64 -8.23 -11.03 24.59
CA GLN A 64 -7.96 -12.43 24.93
C GLN A 64 -7.27 -12.61 26.29
N GLN A 65 -6.75 -11.53 26.88
CA GLN A 65 -6.14 -11.53 28.21
C GLN A 65 -7.08 -11.12 29.36
N SER A 66 -8.35 -10.77 29.10
CA SER A 66 -9.34 -10.41 30.14
C SER A 66 -10.29 -11.55 30.49
#